data_AF-A0A4Q0A1R8-F1
#
_entry.id   AF-A0A4Q0A1R8-F1
#
_cell.length_a   1.000
_cell.length_b   1.000
_cell.length_c   1.000
_cell.angle_alpha   90.00
_cell.angle_beta   90.00
_cell.angle_gamma   90.00
#
_symmetry.space_group_name_H-M   'P 1'
#
loop_
_entity.id
_entity.type
_entity.pdbx_description
1 polymer ?
#
loop_
_entity_poly.entity_id
_entity_poly.type
_entity_poly.pdbx_seq_one_letter_code
_entity_poly.pdbx_strand_id
1 'polypeptide(L)' 'KVFQCPFPSCNMVFTRSEHLARHSRKHTGEKPFQCIIPGCNRIFSRFDNMMQHTQTHQR' A
#
# COMPACT_ATOMS: atom_id res chain seq x y z
N LYS A 1 22.72 3.67 4.73
CA LYS A 1 21.70 4.18 5.69
C LYS A 1 20.51 3.22 5.66
N VAL A 2 20.12 2.68 6.81
CA VAL A 2 18.95 1.79 6.91
C VAL A 2 17.73 2.56 7.42
N PHE A 3 16.54 2.11 7.04
CA PHE A 3 15.26 2.69 7.43
C PHE A 3 14.50 1.67 8.28
N GLN A 4 14.49 1.88 9.59
CA GLN A 4 13.79 1.00 10.53
C GLN A 4 12.33 1.45 10.70
N CYS A 5 11.44 0.49 10.90
CA CYS A 5 10.06 0.80 11.23
C CYS A 5 9.97 1.47 12.61
N PRO A 6 9.26 2.60 12.76
CA PRO A 6 9.11 3.26 14.05
C PRO A 6 8.06 2.60 14.95
N PHE A 7 7.33 1.58 14.47
CA PHE A 7 6.32 0.90 15.27
C PHE A 7 6.96 -0.01 16.32
N PRO A 8 6.64 0.15 17.62
CA PRO A 8 7.34 -0.56 18.72
C PRO A 8 7.31 -2.09 18.62
N SER A 9 6.25 -2.66 18.05
CA SER A 9 6.09 -4.10 17.84
C SER A 9 6.61 -4.59 16.49
N CYS A 10 7.27 -3.73 15.70
CA CYS A 10 7.70 -4.04 14.35
C CYS A 10 9.23 -3.90 14.17
N ASN A 11 9.91 -5.03 13.99
CA ASN A 11 11.37 -5.08 13.80
C ASN A 11 11.80 -5.03 12.32
N MET A 12 10.94 -4.49 11.44
CA MET A 12 11.23 -4.47 10.00
C MET A 12 12.23 -3.38 9.65
N VAL A 13 13.23 -3.76 8.85
CA VAL A 13 14.29 -2.85 8.37
C VAL A 13 14.31 -2.86 6.85
N PHE A 14 14.46 -1.68 6.27
CA PHE A 14 14.47 -1.48 4.82
C PHE A 14 15.75 -0.76 4.39
N THR A 15 16.22 -1.07 3.18
CA THR A 15 17.35 -0.40 2.54
C THR A 15 16.93 0.89 1.81
N ARG A 16 15.62 1.08 1.64
CA ARG A 16 14.97 2.10 0.80
C ARG A 16 13.82 2.77 1.57
N SER A 17 13.74 4.10 1.55
CA SER A 17 12.76 4.87 2.33
C SER A 17 11.33 4.66 1.85
N GLU A 18 11.13 4.55 0.54
CA GLU A 18 9.86 4.23 -0.10
C GLU A 18 9.32 2.85 0.32
N HIS A 19 10.21 1.89 0.61
CA HIS A 19 9.79 0.58 1.11
C HIS A 19 9.31 0.68 2.55
N LEU A 20 9.98 1.46 3.40
CA LEU A 20 9.51 1.76 4.75
C LEU A 20 8.16 2.50 4.71
N ALA A 21 8.02 3.52 3.87
CA ALA A 21 6.78 4.28 3.72
C ALA A 21 5.61 3.40 3.22
N ARG A 22 5.86 2.50 2.27
CA ARG A 22 4.85 1.51 1.86
C ARG A 22 4.51 0.54 2.99
N HIS A 23 5.51 0.12 3.77
CA HIS A 23 5.32 -0.80 4.88
C HIS A 23 4.51 -0.18 6.02
N SER A 24 4.73 1.10 6.36
CA SER A 24 4.02 1.77 7.46
C SER A 24 2.51 1.83 7.25
N ARG A 25 2.03 1.80 5.99
CA ARG A 25 0.60 1.68 5.66
C ARG A 25 -0.06 0.42 6.22
N LYS A 26 0.72 -0.63 6.51
CA LYS A 26 0.19 -1.84 7.19
C LYS A 26 -0.20 -1.56 8.63
N HIS A 27 0.45 -0.60 9.27
CA HIS A 27 0.18 -0.22 10.66
C HIS A 27 -0.89 0.86 10.75
N THR A 28 -0.84 1.86 9.87
CA THR A 28 -1.82 2.96 9.86
C THR A 28 -3.14 2.59 9.20
N GLY A 29 -3.17 1.52 8.41
CA GLY A 29 -4.34 1.13 7.62
C GLY A 29 -4.61 2.06 6.43
N GLU A 30 -3.70 2.98 6.10
CA GLU A 30 -3.86 3.95 5.03
C GLU A 30 -4.01 3.24 3.66
N LYS A 31 -5.08 3.58 2.94
CA LYS A 31 -5.42 3.05 1.61
C LYS A 31 -5.69 4.19 0.63
N PRO A 32 -4.64 4.86 0.14
CA PRO A 32 -4.81 6.08 -0.65
C PRO A 32 -5.28 5.81 -2.09
N PHE A 33 -5.28 4.56 -2.56
CA PHE A 33 -5.60 4.26 -3.95
C PHE A 33 -7.01 3.69 -4.07
N GLN A 34 -7.94 4.51 -4.55
CA GLN A 34 -9.28 4.07 -4.93
C GLN A 34 -9.27 3.50 -6.36
N CYS A 35 -10.12 2.51 -6.61
CA CYS A 35 -10.38 2.00 -7.95
C CYS A 35 -10.87 3.14 -8.85
N ILE A 36 -10.30 3.23 -10.06
CA ILE A 36 -10.65 4.27 -11.04
C ILE A 36 -11.93 3.96 -11.83
N ILE A 37 -12.51 2.77 -11.67
CA ILE A 37 -13.70 2.35 -12.40
C ILE A 37 -14.96 2.94 -11.73
N PRO A 38 -15.83 3.66 -12.48
CA PRO A 38 -17.08 4.19 -11.96
C PRO A 38 -17.96 3.10 -11.33
N GLY A 39 -18.54 3.40 -10.17
CA GLY A 39 -19.36 2.43 -9.41
C GLY A 39 -18.55 1.42 -8.58
N CYS A 40 -17.21 1.40 -8.70
CA CYS A 40 -16.36 0.58 -7.85
C CYS A 40 -15.75 1.41 -6.70
N ASN A 41 -16.11 1.05 -5.47
CA ASN A 41 -15.62 1.73 -4.25
C ASN A 41 -14.46 0.98 -3.56
N ARG A 42 -13.76 0.09 -4.27
CA ARG A 42 -12.63 -0.64 -3.67
C ARG A 42 -11.42 0.28 -3.49
N ILE A 43 -10.79 0.19 -2.32
CA ILE A 43 -9.61 0.97 -1.92
C ILE A 43 -8.44 0.04 -1.58
N PHE A 44 -7.23 0.49 -1.91
CA PHE A 44 -6.00 -0.28 -1.83
C PHE A 44 -4.88 0.53 -1.16
N SER A 45 -4.01 -0.16 -0.44
CA SER A 45 -2.81 0.44 0.17
C SER A 45 -1.66 0.64 -0.82
N ARG A 46 -1.76 0.02 -2.00
CA ARG A 46 -0.75 0.08 -3.08
C ARG A 46 -1.39 0.28 -4.45
N PHE A 47 -0.71 1.05 -5.29
CA PHE A 47 -1.14 1.38 -6.65
C PHE A 47 -1.16 0.16 -7.57
N ASP A 48 -0.12 -0.66 -7.52
CA ASP A 48 -0.01 -1.87 -8.36
C ASP A 48 -1.12 -2.88 -8.06
N ASN A 49 -1.52 -3.01 -6.79
CA ASN A 49 -2.68 -3.83 -6.40
C ASN A 49 -4.00 -3.26 -6.96
N MET A 50 -4.18 -1.94 -6.91
CA MET A 50 -5.36 -1.28 -7.50
C MET A 50 -5.40 -1.50 -9.02
N MET A 51 -4.27 -1.31 -9.71
CA MET A 51 -4.16 -1.54 -11.15
C MET A 51 -4.45 -2.99 -11.52
N GLN A 52 -3.91 -3.97 -10.79
CA GLN A 52 -4.24 -5.37 -11.02
C GLN A 52 -5.74 -5.64 -10.81
N HIS A 53 -6.35 -5.05 -9.78
CA HIS A 53 -7.79 -5.13 -9.58
C HIS A 53 -8.58 -4.53 -10.76
N THR A 54 -8.13 -3.44 -11.39
CA THR A 54 -8.86 -2.86 -12.52
C THR A 54 -9.04 -3.83 -13.69
N GLN A 55 -8.13 -4.79 -13.86
CA GLN A 55 -8.23 -5.83 -14.89
C GLN A 55 -9.39 -6.81 -14.64
N THR A 56 -9.91 -6.91 -13.40
CA THR A 56 -11.05 -7.78 -13.08
C THR A 56 -12.38 -7.20 -13.56
N HIS A 57 -12.45 -5.90 -13.87
CA HIS A 57 -13.65 -5.26 -14.41
C HIS A 57 -13.76 -5.38 -15.94
N GLN A 58 -12.72 -5.90 -16.60
CA GLN A 58 -12.67 -6.11 -18.05
C GLN A 58 -13.04 -7.55 -18.45
N ARG A 59 -13.51 -8.35 -17.48
CA ARG A 59 -13.96 -9.72 -17.68
C ARG A 59 -15.47 -9.80 -17.64
#